data_AF-A0A9X0W5H7-F1
#
_entry.id   AF-A0A9X0W5H7-F1
#
_cell.length_a   1.000
_cell.length_b   1.000
_cell.length_c   1.000
_cell.angle_alpha   90.00
_cell.angle_beta   90.00
_cell.angle_gamma   90.00
#
_symmetry.space_group_name_H-M   'P 1'
#
loop_
_entity.id
_entity.type
_entity.pdbx_description
1 polymer ?
#
loop_
_entity_poly.entity_id
_entity_poly.type
_entity_poly.pdbx_seq_one_letter_code
_entity_poly.pdbx_strand_id
1 'polypeptide(L)'
;MATISNDKALRDLLEQLSVEQQRLLGLRFAQSLIHLSRDERVKRAIEIGLRPDASESELEDAYRGAKAWSTKTYTDCGKDTDWLAQGDHFVAAAVAAALTPDSMLPDNKTNRAWKAAMHARMANNCELVEGEGNAHLDEVKRQYEIAGEFASAD
;
A
#
# COMPACT_ATOMS: atom_id res chain seq x y z
N MET A 1 -14.03 -10.05 -19.37
CA MET A 1 -13.43 -9.53 -18.11
C MET A 1 -11.98 -9.24 -18.39
N ALA A 2 -11.47 -8.07 -18.00
CA ALA A 2 -10.09 -7.71 -18.28
C ALA A 2 -9.17 -8.41 -17.27
N THR A 3 -8.45 -9.43 -17.72
CA THR A 3 -7.38 -10.03 -16.91
C THR A 3 -6.24 -9.03 -16.78
N ILE A 4 -6.03 -8.52 -15.57
CA ILE A 4 -4.86 -7.70 -15.26
C ILE A 4 -3.66 -8.64 -15.26
N SER A 5 -2.71 -8.39 -16.15
CA SER A 5 -1.55 -9.28 -16.38
C SER A 5 -0.24 -8.52 -16.51
N ASN A 6 -0.29 -7.19 -16.42
CA ASN A 6 0.88 -6.33 -16.52
C ASN A 6 0.59 -4.96 -15.88
N ASP A 7 1.64 -4.19 -15.64
CA ASP A 7 1.56 -2.87 -14.99
C ASP A 7 0.81 -1.84 -15.81
N LYS A 8 0.77 -1.97 -17.14
CA LYS A 8 -0.06 -1.10 -17.97
C LYS A 8 -1.54 -1.35 -17.69
N ALA A 9 -1.99 -2.61 -17.70
CA ALA A 9 -3.37 -2.96 -17.39
C ALA A 9 -3.76 -2.54 -15.97
N LEU A 10 -2.85 -2.68 -15.00
CA LEU A 10 -3.08 -2.21 -13.64
C LEU A 10 -3.24 -0.68 -13.63
N ARG A 11 -2.32 0.08 -14.23
CA ARG A 11 -2.41 1.55 -14.30
C ARG A 11 -3.68 2.03 -14.99
N ASP A 12 -4.02 1.44 -16.14
CA ASP A 12 -5.22 1.77 -16.90
C ASP A 12 -6.48 1.57 -16.05
N LEU A 13 -6.56 0.50 -15.25
CA LEU A 13 -7.65 0.31 -14.28
C LEU A 13 -7.64 1.42 -13.21
N LEU A 14 -6.48 1.65 -12.58
CA LEU A 14 -6.38 2.61 -11.48
C LEU A 14 -6.76 4.04 -11.88
N GLU A 15 -6.53 4.42 -13.13
CA GLU A 15 -6.93 5.72 -13.70
C GLU A 15 -8.45 5.87 -13.88
N GLN A 16 -9.20 4.76 -13.95
CA GLN A 16 -10.66 4.77 -14.07
C GLN A 16 -11.37 4.76 -12.72
N LEU A 17 -10.66 4.45 -11.63
CA LEU A 17 -11.21 4.37 -10.29
C LEU A 17 -11.44 5.74 -9.67
N SER A 18 -12.55 5.89 -8.94
CA SER A 18 -12.80 7.04 -8.08
C SER A 18 -11.73 7.17 -6.99
N VAL A 19 -11.62 8.35 -6.36
CA VAL A 19 -10.68 8.59 -5.25
C VAL A 19 -10.89 7.56 -4.12
N GLU A 20 -12.13 7.24 -3.81
CA GLU A 20 -12.48 6.23 -2.82
C GLU A 20 -12.05 4.82 -3.25
N GLN A 21 -12.34 4.42 -4.49
CA GLN A 21 -11.92 3.12 -4.99
C GLN A 21 -10.39 2.98 -5.02
N GLN A 22 -9.66 4.05 -5.38
CA GLN A 22 -8.19 4.07 -5.30
C GLN A 22 -7.69 3.94 -3.86
N ARG A 23 -8.33 4.59 -2.88
CA ARG A 23 -8.02 4.42 -1.45
C ARG A 23 -8.18 2.96 -1.06
N LEU A 24 -9.34 2.37 -1.34
CA LEU A 24 -9.67 0.99 -0.94
C LEU A 24 -8.72 -0.02 -1.58
N LEU A 25 -8.50 0.07 -2.89
CA LEU A 25 -7.59 -0.84 -3.59
C LEU A 25 -6.13 -0.66 -3.14
N GLY A 26 -5.68 0.58 -2.96
CA GLY A 26 -4.34 0.87 -2.42
C GLY A 26 -4.13 0.28 -1.03
N LEU A 27 -5.14 0.33 -0.16
CA LEU A 27 -5.10 -0.29 1.17
C LEU A 27 -5.15 -1.80 1.11
N ARG A 28 -5.84 -2.42 0.15
CA ARG A 28 -5.80 -3.88 -0.04
C ARG A 28 -4.40 -4.36 -0.43
N PHE A 29 -3.67 -3.60 -1.25
CA PHE A 29 -2.26 -3.91 -1.53
C PHE A 29 -1.42 -3.88 -0.25
N ALA A 30 -1.54 -2.81 0.56
CA ALA A 30 -0.83 -2.71 1.83
C ALA A 30 -1.25 -3.81 2.83
N GLN A 31 -2.53 -4.15 2.88
CA GLN A 31 -3.09 -5.19 3.75
C GLN A 31 -2.52 -6.58 3.45
N SER A 32 -2.20 -6.87 2.19
CA SER A 32 -1.59 -8.15 1.79
C SER A 32 -0.22 -8.42 2.43
N LEU A 33 0.42 -7.37 2.97
CA LEU A 33 1.72 -7.40 3.65
C LEU A 33 1.62 -6.94 5.11
N ILE A 34 0.42 -6.95 5.69
CA ILE A 34 0.19 -6.48 7.07
C ILE A 34 1.03 -7.22 8.11
N HIS A 35 1.44 -8.46 7.83
CA HIS A 35 2.29 -9.27 8.71
C HIS A 35 3.69 -8.69 8.89
N LEU A 36 4.16 -7.86 7.96
CA LEU A 36 5.43 -7.14 8.08
C LEU A 36 5.32 -5.89 8.96
N SER A 37 4.10 -5.39 9.22
CA SER A 37 3.89 -4.20 10.04
C SER A 37 4.05 -4.49 11.53
N ARG A 38 4.99 -3.80 12.18
CA ARG A 38 5.26 -3.92 13.63
C ARG A 38 4.44 -2.95 14.47
N ASP A 39 3.87 -1.89 13.86
CA ASP A 39 3.14 -0.85 14.57
C ASP A 39 1.62 -1.00 14.46
N GLU A 40 0.93 -1.07 15.61
CA GLU A 40 -0.52 -1.22 15.69
C GLU A 40 -1.29 -0.04 15.10
N ARG A 41 -0.69 1.17 15.05
CA ARG A 41 -1.34 2.34 14.43
C ARG A 41 -1.41 2.19 12.92
N VAL A 42 -0.43 1.54 12.29
CA VAL A 42 -0.46 1.25 10.85
C VAL A 42 -1.54 0.21 10.55
N LYS A 43 -1.63 -0.85 11.36
CA LYS A 43 -2.69 -1.87 11.23
C LYS A 43 -4.08 -1.26 11.38
N ARG A 44 -4.27 -0.42 12.41
CA ARG A 44 -5.52 0.32 12.62
C ARG A 44 -5.83 1.30 11.49
N ALA A 45 -4.82 1.94 10.90
CA ALA A 45 -5.02 2.81 9.75
C ALA A 45 -5.53 2.04 8.52
N ILE A 46 -5.09 0.80 8.32
CA ILE A 46 -5.65 -0.10 7.28
C ILE A 46 -7.11 -0.40 7.58
N GLU A 47 -7.43 -0.80 8.81
CA GLU A 47 -8.81 -1.12 9.23
C GLU A 47 -9.76 0.08 9.03
N ILE A 48 -9.35 1.28 9.47
CA ILE A 48 -10.12 2.51 9.31
C ILE A 48 -10.30 2.85 7.83
N GLY A 49 -9.21 2.82 7.05
CA GLY A 49 -9.26 3.26 5.66
C GLY A 49 -10.04 2.34 4.72
N LEU A 50 -10.18 1.06 5.09
CA LEU A 50 -11.00 0.07 4.37
C LEU A 50 -12.49 0.18 4.65
N ARG A 51 -12.90 0.95 5.67
CA ARG A 51 -14.30 1.20 5.97
C ARG A 51 -14.91 2.16 4.93
N PRO A 52 -16.08 1.83 4.35
CA PRO A 52 -16.77 2.73 3.44
C PRO A 52 -17.40 3.94 4.16
N ASP A 53 -17.65 3.83 5.47
CA ASP A 53 -18.28 4.86 6.30
C ASP A 53 -17.28 5.71 7.11
N ALA A 54 -15.96 5.56 6.85
CA ALA A 54 -14.94 6.34 7.53
C ALA A 54 -15.08 7.84 7.22
N SER A 55 -15.17 8.65 8.26
CA SER A 55 -15.19 10.11 8.12
C SER A 55 -13.85 10.65 7.61
N GLU A 56 -13.87 11.84 7.01
CA GLU A 56 -12.65 12.51 6.53
C GLU A 56 -11.62 12.70 7.66
N SER A 57 -12.07 13.05 8.87
CA SER A 57 -11.20 13.16 10.05
C SER A 57 -10.58 11.83 10.47
N GLU A 58 -11.33 10.72 10.42
CA GLU A 58 -10.78 9.38 10.72
C GLU A 58 -9.72 8.98 9.69
N LEU A 59 -9.96 9.28 8.41
CA LEU A 59 -9.01 9.01 7.33
C LEU A 59 -7.74 9.88 7.46
N GLU A 60 -7.89 11.15 7.84
CA GLU A 60 -6.75 12.04 8.06
C GLU A 60 -5.91 11.61 9.27
N ASP A 61 -6.54 11.21 10.37
CA ASP A 61 -5.84 10.68 11.55
C ASP A 61 -5.12 9.36 11.22
N ALA A 62 -5.76 8.48 10.46
CA ALA A 62 -5.15 7.24 9.97
C ALA A 62 -3.94 7.53 9.05
N TYR A 63 -4.05 8.50 8.14
CA TYR A 63 -2.95 8.97 7.31
C TYR A 63 -1.78 9.49 8.16
N ARG A 64 -2.06 10.38 9.13
CA ARG A 64 -1.04 10.96 10.02
C ARG A 64 -0.33 9.87 10.81
N GLY A 65 -1.06 8.89 11.33
CA GLY A 65 -0.50 7.73 12.03
C GLY A 65 0.47 6.91 11.17
N ALA A 66 0.03 6.50 9.98
CA ALA A 66 0.86 5.74 9.04
C ALA A 66 2.08 6.56 8.56
N LYS A 67 1.88 7.84 8.25
CA LYS A 67 2.94 8.74 7.78
C LYS A 67 3.99 9.00 8.85
N ALA A 68 3.59 9.18 10.10
CA ALA A 68 4.51 9.34 11.21
C ALA A 68 5.37 8.09 11.40
N TRP A 69 4.78 6.89 11.32
CA TRP A 69 5.53 5.64 11.43
C TRP A 69 6.50 5.45 10.27
N SER A 70 6.05 5.65 9.03
CA SER A 70 6.91 5.62 7.84
C SER A 70 8.08 6.60 7.96
N THR A 71 7.84 7.81 8.49
CA THR A 71 8.91 8.81 8.67
C THR A 71 9.92 8.39 9.73
N LYS A 72 9.45 7.82 10.85
CA LYS A 72 10.32 7.31 11.93
C LYS A 72 11.22 6.17 11.43
N THR A 73 10.62 5.17 10.80
CA THR A 73 11.32 3.95 10.33
C THR A 73 12.22 4.19 9.13
N TYR A 74 12.01 5.28 8.37
CA TYR A 74 12.93 5.67 7.29
C TYR A 74 14.37 5.85 7.80
N THR A 75 14.53 6.42 8.99
CA THR A 75 15.87 6.63 9.59
C THR A 75 16.57 5.34 10.01
N ASP A 76 15.84 4.23 10.12
CA ASP A 76 16.39 2.92 10.43
C ASP A 76 16.84 2.16 9.17
N CYS A 77 16.52 2.64 7.96
CA CYS A 77 16.93 2.05 6.67
C CYS A 77 18.45 2.16 6.38
N GLY A 78 19.23 2.83 7.25
CA GLY A 78 20.67 3.06 7.08
C GLY A 78 21.59 2.35 8.08
N LYS A 79 21.05 1.53 8.99
CA LYS A 79 21.83 0.69 9.91
C LYS A 79 22.11 -0.67 9.25
N ASP A 80 23.17 -1.36 9.68
CA ASP A 80 23.52 -2.72 9.20
C ASP A 80 22.26 -3.59 9.11
N THR A 81 22.10 -4.24 7.95
CA THR A 81 20.82 -4.35 7.24
C THR A 81 19.75 -5.22 7.91
N ASP A 82 18.84 -4.61 8.69
CA ASP A 82 17.56 -5.23 9.10
C ASP A 82 16.54 -5.03 7.96
N TRP A 83 16.45 -6.00 7.05
CA TRP A 83 15.53 -5.95 5.93
C TRP A 83 14.07 -5.95 6.40
N LEU A 84 13.74 -6.65 7.48
CA LEU A 84 12.38 -6.66 8.01
C LEU A 84 11.96 -5.30 8.58
N ALA A 85 12.88 -4.53 9.18
CA ALA A 85 12.61 -3.14 9.56
C ALA A 85 12.34 -2.25 8.34
N GLN A 86 13.01 -2.49 7.21
CA GLN A 86 12.69 -1.80 5.95
C GLN A 86 11.34 -2.25 5.38
N GLY A 87 11.00 -3.54 5.52
CA GLY A 87 9.69 -4.07 5.18
C GLY A 87 8.56 -3.34 5.93
N ASP A 88 8.70 -3.21 7.26
CA ASP A 88 7.78 -2.45 8.11
C ASP A 88 7.64 -0.98 7.66
N HIS A 89 8.75 -0.32 7.33
CA HIS A 89 8.74 1.04 6.75
C HIS A 89 7.88 1.12 5.49
N PHE A 90 8.08 0.18 4.55
CA PHE A 90 7.41 0.20 3.27
C PHE A 90 5.93 -0.14 3.37
N VAL A 91 5.51 -1.01 4.31
CA VAL A 91 4.08 -1.19 4.60
C VAL A 91 3.46 0.11 5.08
N ALA A 92 4.09 0.80 6.02
CA ALA A 92 3.60 2.09 6.51
C ALA A 92 3.55 3.17 5.42
N ALA A 93 4.55 3.18 4.52
CA ALA A 93 4.58 4.07 3.37
C ALA A 93 3.45 3.75 2.36
N ALA A 94 3.12 2.46 2.17
CA ALA A 94 2.02 2.04 1.32
C ALA A 94 0.66 2.52 1.88
N VAL A 95 0.43 2.34 3.18
CA VAL A 95 -0.77 2.83 3.88
C VAL A 95 -0.87 4.35 3.79
N ALA A 96 0.21 5.06 4.08
CA ALA A 96 0.23 6.53 3.98
C ALA A 96 -0.01 7.01 2.55
N ALA A 97 0.50 6.32 1.54
CA ALA A 97 0.24 6.64 0.14
C ALA A 97 -1.25 6.47 -0.20
N ALA A 98 -1.86 5.34 0.19
CA ALA A 98 -3.29 5.07 -0.07
C ALA A 98 -4.23 6.05 0.66
N LEU A 99 -3.82 6.55 1.82
CA LEU A 99 -4.59 7.50 2.64
C LEU A 99 -4.22 8.97 2.43
N THR A 100 -3.34 9.28 1.47
CA THR A 100 -2.91 10.67 1.27
C THR A 100 -4.12 11.58 1.01
N PRO A 101 -4.31 12.67 1.79
CA PRO A 101 -5.40 13.61 1.58
C PRO A 101 -5.34 14.27 0.21
N ASP A 102 -6.50 14.55 -0.39
CA ASP A 102 -6.60 15.11 -1.74
C ASP A 102 -5.86 16.45 -1.86
N SER A 103 -5.92 17.27 -0.81
CA SER A 103 -5.20 18.56 -0.70
C SER A 103 -3.68 18.42 -0.75
N MET A 104 -3.14 17.22 -0.53
CA MET A 104 -1.70 16.93 -0.50
C MET A 104 -1.20 16.17 -1.72
N LEU A 105 -2.07 15.81 -2.68
CA LEU A 105 -1.65 15.14 -3.91
C LEU A 105 -1.11 16.18 -4.91
N PRO A 106 0.15 16.04 -5.37
CA PRO A 106 0.69 16.93 -6.39
C PRO A 106 0.07 16.59 -7.75
N ASP A 107 -0.83 17.45 -8.22
CA ASP A 107 -1.62 17.40 -9.46
C ASP A 107 -2.33 16.05 -9.75
N ASN A 108 -3.23 16.04 -10.75
CA ASN A 108 -3.97 14.84 -11.19
C ASN A 108 -3.08 13.70 -11.77
N LYS A 109 -1.76 13.79 -11.64
CA LYS A 109 -0.80 12.80 -12.15
C LYS A 109 -0.40 11.74 -11.11
N THR A 110 -0.74 11.96 -9.84
CA THR A 110 -0.33 11.07 -8.76
C THR A 110 -1.47 10.14 -8.35
N ASN A 111 -1.46 8.91 -8.86
CA ASN A 111 -2.40 7.88 -8.44
C ASN A 111 -1.98 7.24 -7.11
N ARG A 112 -2.81 7.38 -6.07
CA ARG A 112 -2.50 6.90 -4.71
C ARG A 112 -2.38 5.38 -4.62
N ALA A 113 -3.25 4.66 -5.35
CA ALA A 113 -3.25 3.20 -5.37
C ALA A 113 -1.98 2.67 -6.04
N TRP A 114 -1.53 3.33 -7.12
CA TRP A 114 -0.27 2.97 -7.78
C TRP A 114 0.93 3.18 -6.85
N LYS A 115 0.96 4.31 -6.13
CA LYS A 115 2.04 4.59 -5.18
C LYS A 115 2.05 3.58 -4.02
N ALA A 116 0.87 3.23 -3.50
CA ALA A 116 0.73 2.18 -2.49
C ALA A 116 1.23 0.82 -3.00
N ALA A 117 0.87 0.44 -4.24
CA ALA A 117 1.33 -0.79 -4.88
C ALA A 117 2.87 -0.85 -4.99
N MET A 118 3.53 0.27 -5.35
CA MET A 118 4.99 0.31 -5.43
C MET A 118 5.66 0.14 -4.07
N HIS A 119 5.12 0.77 -3.02
CA HIS A 119 5.62 0.58 -1.66
C HIS A 119 5.40 -0.86 -1.17
N ALA A 120 4.24 -1.47 -1.45
CA ALA A 120 3.99 -2.88 -1.13
C ALA A 120 5.01 -3.81 -1.81
N ARG A 121 5.32 -3.61 -3.10
CA ARG A 121 6.39 -4.37 -3.79
C ARG A 121 7.74 -4.23 -3.11
N MET A 122 8.08 -3.03 -2.63
CA MET A 122 9.32 -2.82 -1.87
C MET A 122 9.31 -3.56 -0.53
N ALA A 123 8.19 -3.56 0.20
CA ALA A 123 8.06 -4.33 1.44
C ALA A 123 8.25 -5.84 1.20
N ASN A 124 7.62 -6.38 0.15
CA ASN A 124 7.80 -7.78 -0.24
C ASN A 124 9.26 -8.07 -0.63
N ASN A 125 9.91 -7.17 -1.38
CA ASN A 125 11.34 -7.34 -1.72
C ASN A 125 12.21 -7.41 -0.46
N CYS A 126 11.94 -6.60 0.56
CA CYS A 126 12.65 -6.66 1.83
C CYS A 126 12.46 -8.02 2.52
N GLU A 127 11.23 -8.54 2.60
CA GLU A 127 10.94 -9.88 3.15
C GLU A 127 11.67 -10.99 2.38
N LEU A 128 11.71 -10.90 1.05
CA LEU A 128 12.40 -11.88 0.19
C LEU A 128 13.91 -11.90 0.39
N VAL A 129 14.53 -10.74 0.63
CA VAL A 129 15.98 -10.69 0.88
C VAL A 129 16.33 -11.30 2.24
N GLU A 130 15.48 -11.11 3.27
CA GLU A 130 15.67 -11.73 4.58
C GLU A 130 15.55 -13.26 4.54
N GLY A 131 14.59 -13.80 3.77
CA GLY A 131 14.22 -15.22 3.80
C GLY A 131 15.18 -16.22 3.14
N GLU A 132 16.38 -15.81 2.70
CA GLU A 132 17.41 -16.63 2.02
C GLU A 132 16.89 -17.64 0.97
N GLY A 133 15.80 -17.36 0.25
CA GLY A 133 15.27 -18.37 -0.69
C GLY A 133 14.14 -17.93 -1.60
N ASN A 134 14.37 -18.19 -2.89
CA ASN A 134 13.53 -18.44 -4.10
C ASN A 134 11.97 -18.53 -4.02
N ALA A 135 11.31 -17.95 -3.03
CA ALA A 135 9.87 -17.76 -3.07
C ALA A 135 9.57 -16.61 -4.03
N HIS A 136 9.40 -16.92 -5.32
CA HIS A 136 8.66 -16.05 -6.23
C HIS A 136 7.17 -15.99 -5.79
N LEU A 137 6.90 -15.48 -4.59
CA LEU A 137 5.61 -14.86 -4.29
C LEU A 137 5.71 -13.47 -4.93
N ASP A 138 5.33 -13.47 -6.20
CA ASP A 138 5.35 -12.31 -7.06
C ASP A 138 4.25 -11.37 -6.58
N GLU A 139 4.57 -10.48 -5.64
CA GLU A 139 3.64 -9.44 -5.14
C GLU A 139 3.01 -8.68 -6.31
N VAL A 140 3.68 -8.59 -7.47
CA VAL A 140 3.10 -8.05 -8.70
C VAL A 140 1.90 -8.87 -9.17
N LYS A 141 2.01 -10.21 -9.22
CA LYS A 141 0.87 -11.10 -9.56
C LYS A 141 -0.24 -11.01 -8.53
N ARG A 142 0.11 -10.99 -7.24
CA ARG A 142 -0.89 -10.83 -6.17
C ARG A 142 -1.65 -9.51 -6.31
N GLN A 143 -0.96 -8.42 -6.64
CA GLN A 143 -1.60 -7.13 -6.92
C GLN A 143 -2.54 -7.19 -8.12
N TYR A 144 -2.17 -7.93 -9.16
CA TYR A 144 -3.05 -8.14 -10.32
C TYR A 144 -4.30 -8.95 -9.96
N GLU A 145 -4.15 -9.98 -9.13
CA GLU A 145 -5.27 -10.78 -8.59
C GLU A 145 -6.20 -9.92 -7.73
N ILE A 146 -5.65 -9.20 -6.74
CA ILE A 146 -6.40 -8.28 -5.87
C ILE A 146 -7.15 -7.23 -6.70
N ALA A 147 -6.49 -6.65 -7.71
CA ALA A 147 -7.11 -5.64 -8.56
C ALA A 147 -8.17 -6.24 -9.50
N GLY A 148 -7.97 -7.47 -9.98
CA GLY A 148 -8.95 -8.18 -10.80
C GLY A 148 -10.20 -8.56 -10.01
N GLU A 149 -10.04 -9.01 -8.77
CA GLU A 149 -11.13 -9.25 -7.83
C GLU A 149 -11.88 -7.95 -7.51
N PHE A 150 -11.14 -6.87 -7.24
CA PHE A 150 -11.73 -5.56 -6.96
C PHE A 150 -12.58 -5.05 -8.12
N ALA A 151 -12.07 -5.13 -9.35
CA ALA A 151 -12.79 -4.71 -10.56
C ALA A 151 -13.99 -5.61 -10.92
N SER A 152 -14.11 -6.78 -10.29
CA SER A 152 -15.22 -7.73 -10.52
C SER A 152 -16.30 -7.66 -9.43
N ALA A 153 -16.05 -6.91 -8.35
CA ALA A 153 -16.94 -6.78 -7.20
C ALA A 153 -17.88 -5.55 -7.29
N ASP A 154 -17.67 -4.69 -8.30
CA ASP A 154 -18.53 -3.57 -8.71
C ASP A 154 -19.40 -3.95 -9.93
#